data_AF-A0A958K0C5-F1
#
_entry.id   AF-A0A958K0C5-F1
#
_cell.length_a   1.000
_cell.length_b   1.000
_cell.length_c   1.000
_cell.angle_alpha   90.00
_cell.angle_beta   90.00
_cell.angle_gamma   90.00
#
_symmetry.space_group_name_H-M   'P 1'
#
loop_
_entity.id
_entity.type
_entity.pdbx_description
1 polymer ?
#
loop_
_entity_poly.entity_id
_entity_poly.type
_entity_poly.pdbx_seq_one_letter_code
_entity_poly.pdbx_strand_id
1 'polypeptide(L)'
;MRALIIQLLFLLCSSEVFAWSLDPSQYVEPQRNAFRQHVINLYEEKNYSALEELSQSVLEEQSELADGTWLIHELMLAIRKSTNGIQRPKNYFPRLQAWEKAHPNSSIPQLLKADAYRQLAWKARGTGTIDTTHTEGRSKFKELIEKALNALKNSEDLDHPEYYRILLASAKAAQFPKQQLISIFQV
;
A
#
# COMPACT_ATOMS: atom_id res chain seq x y z
N MET A 1 -56.02 35.98 33.04
CA MET A 1 -55.87 34.74 32.23
C MET A 1 -54.69 34.97 31.31
N ARG A 2 -53.50 34.47 31.67
CA ARG A 2 -53.04 33.10 31.36
C ARG A 2 -52.88 32.98 29.83
N ALA A 3 -51.68 33.19 29.30
CA ALA A 3 -50.61 32.21 29.15
C ALA A 3 -50.69 31.49 27.79
N LEU A 4 -49.51 31.25 27.19
CA LEU A 4 -49.25 30.53 25.93
C LEU A 4 -49.69 31.32 24.67
N ILE A 5 -48.87 31.55 23.65
CA ILE A 5 -47.96 30.61 22.99
C ILE A 5 -46.68 31.38 22.57
N ILE A 6 -45.70 31.43 23.48
CA ILE A 6 -44.28 31.50 23.12
C ILE A 6 -43.86 30.04 22.94
N GLN A 7 -44.16 29.46 21.78
CA GLN A 7 -43.72 28.09 21.43
C GLN A 7 -43.95 27.78 19.94
N LEU A 8 -43.43 28.62 19.03
CA LEU A 8 -43.29 28.20 17.63
C LEU A 8 -42.08 28.86 16.95
N LEU A 9 -40.95 28.91 17.67
CA LEU A 9 -39.67 29.41 17.16
C LEU A 9 -38.49 28.71 17.87
N PHE A 10 -38.64 27.41 18.13
CA PHE A 10 -37.61 26.55 18.74
C PHE A 10 -37.57 25.14 18.14
N LEU A 11 -38.00 24.97 16.88
CA LEU A 11 -38.08 23.66 16.22
C LEU A 11 -37.60 23.68 14.75
N LEU A 12 -36.64 24.55 14.44
CA LEU A 12 -35.88 24.53 13.17
C LEU A 12 -34.38 24.72 13.40
N CYS A 13 -33.87 24.33 14.58
CA CYS A 13 -32.43 24.41 14.90
C CYS A 13 -31.86 23.09 15.42
N SER A 14 -32.45 21.94 15.04
CA SER A 14 -31.98 20.61 15.49
C SER A 14 -31.67 19.63 14.36
N SER A 15 -31.69 20.04 13.09
CA SER A 15 -31.20 19.16 12.00
C SER A 15 -29.70 19.29 11.74
N GLU A 16 -28.98 20.23 12.38
CA GLU A 16 -27.54 20.42 12.15
C GLU A 16 -26.63 19.64 13.11
N VAL A 17 -27.19 18.86 14.05
CA VAL A 17 -26.37 18.07 15.01
C VAL A 17 -26.07 16.65 14.50
N PHE A 18 -26.63 16.21 13.37
CA PHE A 18 -26.47 14.82 12.90
C PHE A 18 -25.35 14.59 11.86
N ALA A 19 -24.69 15.64 11.38
CA ALA A 19 -23.62 15.50 10.36
C ALA A 19 -22.23 15.20 10.95
N TRP A 20 -22.03 15.38 12.27
CA TRP A 20 -20.73 15.23 12.92
C TRP A 20 -20.50 13.86 13.59
N SER A 21 -21.46 12.93 13.49
CA SER A 21 -21.37 11.60 14.11
C SER A 21 -21.37 10.43 13.11
N LEU A 22 -21.25 10.69 11.80
CA LEU A 22 -21.08 9.62 10.84
C LEU A 22 -19.61 9.22 10.86
N ASP A 23 -19.33 8.05 11.43
CA ASP A 23 -18.02 7.40 11.31
C ASP A 23 -17.74 7.16 9.82
N PRO A 24 -16.73 7.81 9.19
CA PRO A 24 -16.42 7.63 7.78
C PRO A 24 -16.19 6.16 7.41
N SER A 25 -15.79 5.32 8.37
CA SER A 25 -15.58 3.88 8.17
C SER A 25 -16.83 3.16 7.65
N GLN A 26 -18.04 3.63 8.02
CA GLN A 26 -19.29 3.00 7.59
C GLN A 26 -19.52 3.05 6.08
N TYR A 27 -18.96 4.04 5.40
CA TYR A 27 -19.08 4.22 3.94
C TYR A 27 -17.81 3.85 3.19
N VAL A 28 -16.64 4.03 3.81
CA VAL A 28 -15.34 3.76 3.19
C VAL A 28 -15.01 2.27 3.19
N GLU A 29 -15.31 1.52 4.24
CA GLU A 29 -14.94 0.10 4.32
C GLU A 29 -15.61 -0.77 3.24
N PRO A 30 -16.91 -0.61 2.91
CA PRO A 30 -17.51 -1.31 1.78
C PRO A 30 -16.80 -1.03 0.44
N GLN A 31 -16.45 0.23 0.17
CA GLN A 31 -15.74 0.64 -1.05
C GLN A 31 -14.34 0.03 -1.09
N ARG A 32 -13.60 0.13 0.02
CA ARG A 32 -12.26 -0.45 0.18
C ARG A 32 -12.29 -1.97 -0.06
N ASN A 33 -13.26 -2.66 0.53
CA ASN A 33 -13.38 -4.11 0.40
C ASN A 33 -13.79 -4.52 -1.01
N ALA A 34 -14.70 -3.80 -1.66
CA ALA A 34 -15.06 -4.04 -3.05
C ALA A 34 -13.87 -3.85 -3.99
N PHE A 35 -13.12 -2.76 -3.82
CA PHE A 35 -11.90 -2.48 -4.59
C PHE A 35 -10.84 -3.57 -4.39
N ARG A 36 -10.52 -3.92 -3.14
CA ARG A 36 -9.58 -5.00 -2.82
C ARG A 36 -9.99 -6.33 -3.44
N GLN A 37 -11.28 -6.68 -3.36
CA GLN A 37 -11.78 -7.93 -3.91
C GLN A 37 -11.68 -7.95 -5.44
N HIS A 38 -11.96 -6.83 -6.10
CA HIS A 38 -11.78 -6.70 -7.54
C HIS A 38 -10.31 -6.92 -7.93
N VAL A 39 -9.37 -6.25 -7.26
CA VAL A 39 -7.92 -6.44 -7.49
C VAL A 39 -7.49 -7.89 -7.25
N ILE A 40 -7.97 -8.52 -6.17
CA ILE A 40 -7.68 -9.92 -5.87
C ILE A 40 -8.17 -10.82 -7.01
N ASN A 41 -9.39 -10.63 -7.51
CA ASN A 41 -9.92 -11.45 -8.60
C ASN A 41 -9.04 -11.34 -9.84
N LEU A 42 -8.71 -10.12 -10.28
CA LEU A 42 -7.85 -9.89 -11.43
C LEU A 42 -6.47 -10.56 -11.26
N TYR A 43 -5.86 -10.43 -10.08
CA TYR A 43 -4.56 -11.02 -9.79
C TYR A 43 -4.59 -12.56 -9.73
N GLU A 44 -5.63 -13.13 -9.13
CA GLU A 44 -5.78 -14.59 -9.02
C GLU A 44 -6.05 -15.23 -10.38
N GLU A 45 -6.87 -14.59 -11.21
CA GLU A 45 -7.18 -14.94 -12.60
C GLU A 45 -6.00 -14.69 -13.57
N LYS A 46 -4.93 -14.04 -13.11
CA LYS A 46 -3.76 -13.64 -13.91
C LYS A 46 -4.13 -12.72 -15.08
N ASN A 47 -5.19 -11.91 -14.90
CA ASN A 47 -5.59 -10.90 -15.87
C ASN A 47 -4.68 -9.66 -15.75
N TYR A 48 -3.44 -9.82 -16.21
CA TYR A 48 -2.41 -8.78 -16.06
C TYR A 48 -2.72 -7.51 -16.87
N SER A 49 -3.44 -7.61 -17.97
CA SER A 49 -3.90 -6.43 -18.73
C SER A 49 -4.87 -5.57 -17.93
N ALA A 50 -5.92 -6.17 -17.35
CA ALA A 50 -6.85 -5.42 -16.53
C ALA A 50 -6.21 -4.90 -15.23
N LEU A 51 -5.28 -5.64 -14.63
CA LEU A 51 -4.50 -5.13 -13.49
C LEU A 51 -3.64 -3.93 -13.86
N GLU A 52 -2.98 -3.98 -15.02
CA GLU A 52 -2.16 -2.88 -15.50
C GLU A 52 -3.01 -1.64 -15.74
N GLU A 53 -4.10 -1.76 -16.49
CA GLU A 53 -5.04 -0.67 -16.78
C GLU A 53 -5.59 -0.04 -15.48
N LEU A 54 -6.03 -0.88 -14.53
CA LEU A 54 -6.48 -0.41 -13.23
C LEU A 54 -5.37 0.32 -12.48
N SER A 55 -4.14 -0.21 -12.52
CA SER A 55 -3.00 0.38 -11.81
C SER A 55 -2.55 1.71 -12.39
N GLN A 56 -2.63 1.89 -13.71
CA GLN A 56 -2.34 3.15 -14.38
C GLN A 56 -3.44 4.18 -14.07
N SER A 57 -4.72 3.81 -14.17
CA SER A 57 -5.84 4.71 -13.84
C SER A 57 -5.73 5.26 -12.40
N VAL A 58 -5.47 4.40 -11.39
CA VAL A 58 -5.35 4.88 -10.01
C VAL A 58 -4.13 5.78 -9.78
N LEU A 59 -3.07 5.64 -10.58
CA LEU A 59 -1.87 6.47 -10.52
C LEU A 59 -2.08 7.83 -11.22
N GLU A 60 -2.60 7.81 -12.44
CA GLU A 60 -2.87 9.00 -13.25
C GLU A 60 -3.89 9.92 -12.59
N GLU A 61 -4.96 9.35 -12.03
CA GLU A 61 -6.02 10.09 -11.35
C GLU A 61 -5.67 10.45 -9.90
N GLN A 62 -4.55 9.93 -9.38
CA GLN A 62 -4.18 10.04 -7.97
C GLN A 62 -5.34 9.66 -7.04
N SER A 63 -6.04 8.57 -7.36
CA SER A 63 -7.32 8.25 -6.75
C SER A 63 -7.17 7.92 -5.25
N GLU A 64 -8.03 8.51 -4.44
CA GLU A 64 -8.11 8.28 -3.00
C GLU A 64 -9.52 7.81 -2.60
N LEU A 65 -9.60 7.05 -1.51
CA LEU A 65 -10.85 6.81 -0.79
C LEU A 65 -11.25 8.07 -0.02
N ALA A 66 -12.51 8.15 0.42
CA ALA A 66 -13.02 9.33 1.14
C ALA A 66 -12.33 9.61 2.49
N ASP A 67 -11.53 8.67 3.00
CA ASP A 67 -10.68 8.86 4.19
C ASP A 67 -9.24 9.30 3.87
N GLY A 68 -8.95 9.59 2.60
CA GLY A 68 -7.62 9.98 2.11
C GLY A 68 -6.67 8.80 1.85
N THR A 69 -7.15 7.55 1.93
CA THR A 69 -6.31 6.41 1.57
C THR A 69 -6.13 6.32 0.06
N TRP A 70 -4.90 6.36 -0.42
CA TRP A 70 -4.55 6.17 -1.82
C TRP A 70 -4.96 4.78 -2.33
N LEU A 71 -5.67 4.70 -3.45
CA LEU A 71 -6.09 3.42 -4.03
C LEU A 71 -4.91 2.57 -4.49
N ILE A 72 -3.78 3.17 -4.88
CA ILE A 72 -2.56 2.40 -5.18
C ILE A 72 -2.04 1.62 -3.96
N HIS A 73 -2.15 2.20 -2.75
CA HIS A 73 -1.83 1.51 -1.52
C HIS A 73 -2.74 0.29 -1.34
N GLU A 74 -4.03 0.47 -1.57
CA GLU A 74 -5.03 -0.60 -1.44
C GLU A 74 -4.86 -1.72 -2.48
N LEU A 75 -4.46 -1.36 -3.70
CA LEU A 75 -4.16 -2.31 -4.78
C LEU A 75 -2.99 -3.19 -4.38
N MET A 76 -1.88 -2.57 -3.96
CA MET A 76 -0.69 -3.32 -3.53
C MET A 76 -0.97 -4.18 -2.31
N LEU A 77 -1.75 -3.65 -1.36
CA LEU A 77 -2.15 -4.37 -0.15
C LEU A 77 -3.02 -5.59 -0.46
N ALA A 78 -3.94 -5.47 -1.42
CA ALA A 78 -4.82 -6.55 -1.88
C ALA A 78 -4.00 -7.70 -2.51
N ILE A 79 -3.12 -7.38 -3.47
CA ILE A 79 -2.24 -8.36 -4.12
C ILE A 79 -1.35 -9.07 -3.10
N ARG A 80 -0.77 -8.31 -2.16
CA ARG A 80 0.08 -8.86 -1.10
C ARG A 80 -0.66 -9.85 -0.21
N LYS A 81 -1.93 -9.57 0.11
CA LYS A 81 -2.77 -10.37 1.01
C LYS A 81 -3.56 -11.48 0.30
N SER A 82 -3.51 -11.56 -1.03
CA SER A 82 -4.25 -12.56 -1.81
C SER A 82 -3.78 -13.99 -1.50
N THR A 83 -4.53 -14.99 -1.96
CA THR A 83 -4.21 -16.42 -1.76
C THR A 83 -2.83 -16.78 -2.32
N ASN A 84 -2.43 -16.15 -3.43
CA ASN A 84 -1.10 -16.25 -4.05
C ASN A 84 -0.21 -15.02 -3.77
N GLY A 85 -0.47 -14.32 -2.66
CA GLY A 85 0.28 -13.17 -2.16
C GLY A 85 1.61 -13.53 -1.48
N ILE A 86 2.20 -12.58 -0.78
CA ILE A 86 3.57 -12.68 -0.21
C ILE A 86 3.77 -13.86 0.75
N GLN A 87 2.69 -14.34 1.39
CA GLN A 87 2.77 -15.50 2.28
C GLN A 87 3.10 -16.80 1.53
N ARG A 88 3.00 -16.80 0.19
CA ARG A 88 3.44 -17.88 -0.70
C ARG A 88 4.48 -17.37 -1.71
N PRO A 89 5.73 -17.07 -1.29
CA PRO A 89 6.74 -16.48 -2.18
C PRO A 89 7.01 -17.30 -3.45
N LYS A 90 6.89 -18.63 -3.37
CA LYS A 90 7.04 -19.55 -4.51
C LYS A 90 6.00 -19.32 -5.62
N ASN A 91 4.83 -18.78 -5.29
CA ASN A 91 3.77 -18.43 -6.25
C ASN A 91 3.82 -16.94 -6.60
N TYR A 92 4.10 -16.11 -5.60
CA TYR A 92 4.08 -14.66 -5.70
C TYR A 92 5.10 -14.12 -6.73
N PHE A 93 6.38 -14.45 -6.57
CA PHE A 93 7.42 -13.90 -7.48
C PHE A 93 7.24 -14.34 -8.94
N PRO A 94 6.91 -15.60 -9.26
CA PRO A 94 6.60 -15.99 -10.64
C PRO A 94 5.40 -15.27 -11.23
N ARG A 95 4.35 -14.96 -10.44
CA ARG A 95 3.20 -14.17 -10.91
C ARG A 95 3.58 -12.73 -11.21
N LEU A 96 4.38 -12.09 -10.36
CA LEU A 96 4.89 -10.74 -10.65
C LEU A 96 5.81 -10.73 -11.88
N GLN A 97 6.65 -11.75 -12.04
CA GLN A 97 7.47 -11.89 -13.25
C GLN A 97 6.61 -12.11 -14.51
N ALA A 98 5.50 -12.85 -14.41
CA ALA A 98 4.57 -13.01 -15.53
C ALA A 98 3.88 -11.70 -15.88
N TRP A 99 3.51 -10.89 -14.88
CA TRP A 99 2.99 -9.54 -15.11
C TRP A 99 4.03 -8.66 -15.83
N GLU A 100 5.27 -8.58 -15.34
CA GLU A 100 6.34 -7.82 -16.02
C GLU A 100 6.59 -8.27 -17.45
N LYS A 101 6.47 -9.57 -17.73
CA LYS A 101 6.61 -10.07 -19.11
C LYS A 101 5.47 -9.61 -20.01
N ALA A 102 4.25 -9.52 -19.47
CA ALA A 102 3.10 -9.01 -20.20
C ALA A 102 3.16 -7.48 -20.38
N HIS A 103 3.72 -6.78 -19.39
CA HIS A 103 3.84 -5.31 -19.36
C HIS A 103 5.26 -4.90 -18.95
N PRO A 104 6.24 -4.91 -19.88
CA PRO A 104 7.66 -4.68 -19.57
C PRO A 104 7.98 -3.31 -18.96
N ASN A 105 7.13 -2.32 -19.21
CA ASN A 105 7.28 -0.96 -18.67
C ASN A 105 6.49 -0.76 -17.36
N SER A 106 5.82 -1.81 -16.86
CA SER A 106 5.05 -1.72 -15.63
C SER A 106 5.97 -1.64 -14.43
N SER A 107 5.70 -0.65 -13.60
CA SER A 107 6.49 -0.34 -12.42
C SER A 107 5.90 -0.98 -11.15
N ILE A 108 4.60 -1.30 -11.16
CA ILE A 108 3.89 -1.88 -10.01
C ILE A 108 4.43 -3.27 -9.61
N PRO A 109 4.71 -4.21 -10.55
CA PRO A 109 5.34 -5.47 -10.20
C PRO A 109 6.70 -5.30 -9.50
N GLN A 110 7.49 -4.32 -9.92
CA GLN A 110 8.80 -4.04 -9.33
C GLN A 110 8.65 -3.51 -7.91
N LEU A 111 7.70 -2.60 -7.67
CA LEU A 111 7.36 -2.14 -6.32
C LEU A 111 6.85 -3.27 -5.42
N LEU A 112 5.99 -4.14 -5.95
CA LEU A 112 5.48 -5.32 -5.25
C LEU A 112 6.60 -6.30 -4.89
N LYS A 113 7.61 -6.47 -5.77
CA LYS A 113 8.82 -7.24 -5.46
C LYS A 113 9.66 -6.57 -4.40
N ALA A 114 9.89 -5.26 -4.49
CA ALA A 114 10.66 -4.50 -3.52
C ALA A 114 10.07 -4.62 -2.11
N ASP A 115 8.76 -4.36 -1.97
CA ASP A 115 8.07 -4.49 -0.69
C ASP A 115 8.06 -5.93 -0.18
N ALA A 116 8.00 -6.92 -1.09
CA ALA A 116 8.05 -8.32 -0.72
C ALA A 116 9.44 -8.74 -0.20
N TYR A 117 10.50 -8.35 -0.89
CA TYR A 117 11.87 -8.60 -0.41
C TYR A 117 12.11 -7.93 0.93
N ARG A 118 11.65 -6.68 1.11
CA ARG A 118 11.73 -5.98 2.39
C ARG A 118 11.03 -6.75 3.52
N GLN A 119 9.80 -7.20 3.31
CA GLN A 119 9.07 -7.98 4.33
C GLN A 119 9.71 -9.33 4.60
N LEU A 120 10.19 -10.03 3.56
CA LEU A 120 10.93 -11.28 3.72
C LEU A 120 12.24 -11.06 4.47
N ALA A 121 12.90 -9.91 4.31
CA ALA A 121 14.09 -9.55 5.07
C ALA A 121 13.76 -9.51 6.56
N TRP A 122 12.74 -8.75 6.97
CA TRP A 122 12.32 -8.66 8.37
C TRP A 122 11.90 -10.02 8.94
N LYS A 123 11.22 -10.86 8.13
CA LYS A 123 10.90 -12.24 8.50
C LYS A 123 12.15 -13.09 8.71
N ALA A 124 13.14 -13.01 7.82
CA ALA A 124 14.38 -13.76 7.90
C ALA A 124 15.28 -13.31 9.07
N ARG A 125 15.26 -12.02 9.40
CA ARG A 125 15.94 -11.48 10.58
C ARG A 125 15.36 -12.03 11.87
N GLY A 126 14.05 -12.31 11.89
CA GLY A 126 13.32 -12.77 13.07
C GLY A 126 12.92 -11.63 14.01
N THR A 127 12.31 -12.02 15.14
CA THR A 127 11.78 -11.11 16.17
C THR A 127 12.76 -10.86 17.33
N GLY A 128 13.94 -11.50 17.32
CA GLY A 128 14.98 -11.33 18.33
C GLY A 128 15.68 -9.96 18.24
N THR A 129 16.37 -9.60 19.33
CA THR A 129 17.28 -8.44 19.40
C THR A 129 18.58 -8.68 18.60
N ILE A 130 19.40 -7.64 18.43
CA ILE A 130 20.71 -7.74 17.76
C ILE A 130 21.58 -8.86 18.37
N ASP A 131 21.44 -9.20 19.65
CA ASP A 131 22.24 -10.25 20.29
C ASP A 131 21.66 -11.66 20.13
N THR A 132 20.39 -11.80 19.77
CA THR A 132 19.67 -13.09 19.68
C THR A 132 19.34 -13.51 18.25
N THR A 133 19.66 -12.68 17.26
CA THR A 133 19.50 -13.02 15.84
C THR A 133 20.74 -13.75 15.31
N HIS A 134 20.54 -15.02 14.92
CA HIS A 134 21.56 -15.87 14.31
C HIS A 134 22.22 -15.18 13.12
N THR A 135 23.53 -15.40 12.94
CA THR A 135 24.36 -14.84 11.85
C THR A 135 23.74 -15.04 10.47
N GLU A 136 23.11 -16.20 10.23
CA GLU A 136 22.40 -16.52 8.99
C GLU A 136 21.21 -15.59 8.71
N GLY A 137 20.42 -15.25 9.73
CA GLY A 137 19.27 -14.35 9.60
C GLY A 137 19.69 -12.92 9.24
N ARG A 138 20.83 -12.45 9.76
CA ARG A 138 21.39 -11.14 9.41
C ARG A 138 21.94 -11.10 7.99
N SER A 139 22.63 -12.16 7.56
CA SER A 139 23.11 -12.28 6.19
C SER A 139 21.94 -12.26 5.21
N LYS A 140 20.89 -13.07 5.49
CA LYS A 140 19.70 -13.13 4.65
C LYS A 140 18.92 -11.82 4.63
N PHE A 141 18.86 -11.10 5.75
CA PHE A 141 18.27 -9.78 5.82
C PHE A 141 18.98 -8.82 4.85
N LYS A 142 20.31 -8.74 4.89
CA LYS A 142 21.08 -7.85 3.99
C LYS A 142 20.85 -8.18 2.52
N GLU A 143 20.93 -9.46 2.15
CA GLU A 143 20.67 -9.93 0.78
C GLU A 143 19.28 -9.50 0.28
N LEU A 144 18.26 -9.65 1.13
CA LEU A 144 16.89 -9.31 0.75
C LEU A 144 16.66 -7.79 0.70
N ILE A 145 17.29 -6.99 1.57
CA ILE A 145 17.23 -5.54 1.48
C ILE A 145 17.91 -5.03 0.21
N GLU A 146 19.05 -5.61 -0.19
CA GLU A 146 19.71 -5.28 -1.45
C GLU A 146 18.81 -5.60 -2.65
N LYS A 147 18.14 -6.75 -2.65
CA LYS A 147 17.14 -7.08 -3.68
C LYS A 147 15.97 -6.10 -3.70
N ALA A 148 15.52 -5.61 -2.55
CA ALA A 148 14.47 -4.60 -2.49
C ALA A 148 14.91 -3.27 -3.13
N LEU A 149 16.12 -2.80 -2.79
CA LEU A 149 16.69 -1.58 -3.37
C LEU A 149 16.93 -1.71 -4.89
N ASN A 150 17.41 -2.87 -5.36
CA ASN A 150 17.62 -3.09 -6.80
C ASN A 150 16.29 -3.14 -7.58
N ALA A 151 15.22 -3.67 -6.99
CA ALA A 151 13.90 -3.62 -7.62
C ALA A 151 13.37 -2.18 -7.72
N LEU A 152 13.63 -1.33 -6.72
CA LEU A 152 13.25 0.09 -6.73
C LEU A 152 14.00 0.92 -7.77
N LYS A 153 15.26 0.58 -8.08
CA LYS A 153 16.02 1.28 -9.14
C LYS A 153 15.34 1.21 -10.50
N ASN A 154 14.68 0.10 -10.78
CA ASN A 154 13.92 -0.10 -12.02
C ASN A 154 12.53 0.59 -11.98
N SER A 155 12.29 1.45 -10.98
CA SER A 155 11.04 2.16 -10.74
C SER A 155 11.29 3.62 -10.34
N GLU A 156 12.49 4.14 -10.60
CA GLU A 156 12.91 5.50 -10.22
C GLU A 156 12.10 6.60 -10.90
N ASP A 157 11.49 6.33 -12.05
CA ASP A 157 10.66 7.29 -12.79
C ASP A 157 9.27 7.52 -12.15
N LEU A 158 8.98 6.88 -11.02
CA LEU A 158 7.67 6.95 -10.37
C LEU A 158 7.60 7.98 -9.25
N ASP A 159 6.90 9.07 -9.49
CA ASP A 159 6.54 10.05 -8.46
C ASP A 159 5.19 9.70 -7.81
N HIS A 160 5.15 8.65 -6.98
CA HIS A 160 3.95 8.33 -6.20
C HIS A 160 4.24 7.80 -4.78
N PRO A 161 3.29 7.90 -3.83
CA PRO A 161 3.57 7.72 -2.40
C PRO A 161 4.14 6.34 -2.02
N GLU A 162 3.70 5.29 -2.70
CA GLU A 162 4.16 3.92 -2.42
C GLU A 162 5.64 3.70 -2.76
N TYR A 163 6.16 4.33 -3.82
CA TYR A 163 7.59 4.27 -4.15
C TYR A 163 8.43 4.82 -2.98
N TYR A 164 8.17 6.05 -2.56
CA TYR A 164 8.90 6.68 -1.46
C TYR A 164 8.73 5.95 -0.13
N ARG A 165 7.53 5.42 0.14
CA ARG A 165 7.25 4.62 1.34
C ARG A 165 8.16 3.39 1.40
N ILE A 166 8.28 2.66 0.29
CA ILE A 166 9.09 1.43 0.21
C ILE A 166 10.57 1.76 0.17
N LEU A 167 10.97 2.79 -0.58
CA LEU A 167 12.36 3.25 -0.67
C LEU A 167 12.87 3.72 0.69
N LEU A 168 12.16 4.62 1.38
CA LEU A 168 12.55 5.10 2.70
C LEU A 168 12.68 3.93 3.69
N ALA A 169 11.71 3.02 3.70
CA ALA A 169 11.73 1.86 4.59
C ALA A 169 12.91 0.91 4.29
N SER A 170 13.25 0.71 3.02
CA SER A 170 14.35 -0.15 2.59
C SER A 170 15.71 0.51 2.84
N ALA A 171 15.85 1.81 2.59
CA ALA A 171 17.05 2.59 2.86
C ALA A 171 17.36 2.65 4.37
N LYS A 172 16.33 2.83 5.22
CA LYS A 172 16.47 2.72 6.68
C LYS A 172 16.94 1.32 7.10
N ALA A 173 16.38 0.27 6.51
CA ALA A 173 16.80 -1.10 6.77
C ALA A 173 18.26 -1.36 6.31
N ALA A 174 18.69 -0.70 5.23
CA ALA A 174 20.07 -0.69 4.75
C ALA A 174 21.01 0.24 5.53
N GLN A 175 20.50 0.93 6.57
CA GLN A 175 21.26 1.85 7.42
C GLN A 175 21.88 3.03 6.64
N PHE A 176 21.17 3.56 5.65
CA PHE A 176 21.61 4.75 4.93
C PHE A 176 21.79 5.93 5.91
N PRO A 177 22.85 6.74 5.77
CA PRO A 177 23.03 7.96 6.56
C PRO A 177 21.84 8.91 6.42
N LYS A 178 21.57 9.70 7.46
CA LYS A 178 20.46 10.66 7.50
C LYS A 178 20.43 11.58 6.27
N GLN A 179 21.59 12.05 5.82
CA GLN A 179 21.71 12.90 4.65
C GLN A 179 21.20 12.21 3.37
N GLN A 180 21.54 10.93 3.18
CA GLN A 180 21.04 10.14 2.04
C GLN A 180 19.53 9.85 2.15
N LEU A 181 18.99 9.74 3.37
CA LEU A 181 17.55 9.59 3.56
C LEU A 181 16.78 10.87 3.21
N ILE A 182 17.37 12.04 3.48
CA ILE A 182 16.76 13.34 3.15
C ILE A 182 16.76 13.56 1.64
N SER A 183 17.84 13.20 0.94
CA SER A 183 17.95 13.40 -0.51
C SER A 183 16.92 12.60 -1.32
N ILE A 184 16.31 11.55 -0.74
CA ILE A 184 15.20 10.81 -1.37
C ILE A 184 14.02 11.71 -1.72
N PHE A 185 13.79 12.78 -0.95
CA PHE A 185 12.64 13.69 -1.12
C PHE A 185 13.02 15.01 -1.79
N GLN A 186 14.28 15.16 -2.20
CA GLN A 186 14.78 16.36 -2.87
C GLN A 186 14.76 16.10 -4.38
N VAL A 187 13.55 16.07 -4.94
CA VAL A 187 13.29 15.93 -6.38
C VAL A 187 13.00 17.30 -6.97
#